data_AF-A0A1W9VCP4-F1
#
_entry.id   AF-A0A1W9VCP4-F1
#
_cell.length_a   1.000
_cell.length_b   1.000
_cell.length_c   1.000
_cell.angle_alpha   90.00
_cell.angle_beta   90.00
_cell.angle_gamma   90.00
#
_symmetry.space_group_name_H-M   'P 1'
#
loop_
_entity.id
_entity.type
_entity.pdbx_description
1 polymer ?
#
loop_
_entity_poly.entity_id
_entity_poly.type
_entity_poly.pdbx_seq_one_letter_code
_entity_poly.pdbx_strand_id
1 'polypeptide(L)' 'MVQKFYFIEENEEIVGVYEDHDDAREEAVYLKEDHPLDHFRLFSLTTYELDNYPDAYDYACDSGLVN' A
#
# COMPACT_ATOMS: atom_id res chain seq x y z
N MET A 1 -8.89 -5.26 -17.77
CA MET A 1 -7.66 -5.07 -16.97
C MET A 1 -8.03 -5.31 -15.53
N VAL A 2 -7.24 -6.08 -14.79
CA VAL A 2 -7.45 -6.23 -13.35
C VAL A 2 -6.82 -5.02 -12.68
N GLN A 3 -7.60 -4.23 -11.94
CA GLN A 3 -7.07 -3.09 -11.20
C GLN A 3 -6.25 -3.61 -10.03
N LYS A 4 -5.07 -3.02 -9.85
CA LYS A 4 -4.12 -3.33 -8.79
C LYS A 4 -3.89 -2.09 -7.96
N PHE A 5 -3.73 -2.30 -6.67
CA PHE A 5 -3.34 -1.27 -5.72
C PHE A 5 -2.03 -1.69 -5.08
N TYR A 6 -1.18 -0.71 -4.83
CA TYR A 6 0.15 -0.88 -4.28
C TYR A 6 0.13 -0.34 -2.85
N PHE A 7 0.47 -1.19 -1.89
CA PHE A 7 0.44 -0.88 -0.48
C PHE A 7 1.86 -0.82 0.08
N ILE A 8 2.11 0.18 0.92
CA ILE A 8 3.32 0.29 1.72
C ILE A 8 2.95 -0.11 3.15
N GLU A 9 3.63 -1.13 3.65
CA GLU A 9 3.56 -1.58 5.04
C GLU A 9 4.85 -1.19 5.76
N GLU A 10 4.72 -0.56 6.92
CA GLU A 10 5.78 -0.21 7.85
C GLU A 10 5.51 -0.93 9.17
N ASN A 11 6.42 -1.81 9.59
CA ASN A 11 6.29 -2.55 10.86
C ASN A 11 4.94 -3.27 11.04
N GLU A 12 4.43 -3.91 9.98
CA GLU A 12 3.14 -4.62 9.95
C GLU A 12 1.89 -3.72 9.93
N GLU A 13 2.06 -2.39 9.80
CA GLU A 13 0.97 -1.43 9.62
C GLU A 13 0.98 -0.84 8.20
N ILE A 14 -0.19 -0.70 7.58
CA ILE A 14 -0.30 -0.06 6.26
C ILE A 14 -0.23 1.45 6.44
N VAL A 15 0.75 2.07 5.76
CA VAL A 15 1.02 3.52 5.84
C VAL A 15 0.75 4.24 4.52
N GLY A 16 0.50 3.50 3.43
CA GLY A 16 0.21 4.09 2.14
C GLY A 16 -0.45 3.12 1.17
N VAL A 17 -1.30 3.66 0.29
CA VAL A 17 -1.92 2.94 -0.83
C VAL A 17 -1.91 3.82 -2.08
N TYR A 18 -1.61 3.21 -3.23
CA TYR A 18 -1.42 3.91 -4.51
C TYR A 18 -1.99 3.09 -5.67
N GLU A 19 -2.44 3.75 -6.72
CA GLU A 19 -2.85 3.10 -7.98
C GLU A 19 -1.68 2.89 -8.95
N ASP A 20 -0.63 3.70 -8.82
CA ASP A 20 0.60 3.61 -9.62
C ASP A 20 1.73 2.99 -8.80
N HIS A 21 2.48 2.09 -9.44
CA HIS A 21 3.61 1.41 -8.81
C HIS A 21 4.80 2.35 -8.58
N ASP A 22 5.04 3.26 -9.52
CA ASP A 22 6.21 4.14 -9.46
C ASP A 22 6.04 5.17 -8.34
N ASP A 23 4.82 5.70 -8.14
CA ASP A 23 4.47 6.55 -7.00
C ASP A 23 4.68 5.81 -5.66
N ALA A 24 4.16 4.58 -5.55
CA ALA A 24 4.31 3.78 -4.34
C ALA A 24 5.78 3.45 -4.03
N ARG A 25 6.57 3.20 -5.08
CA ARG A 25 7.99 2.89 -4.94
C ARG A 25 8.79 4.13 -4.53
N GLU A 26 8.47 5.30 -5.09
CA GLU A 26 9.11 6.55 -4.72
C GLU A 26 8.86 6.85 -3.23
N GLU A 27 7.60 6.77 -2.78
CA GLU A 27 7.28 7.01 -1.37
C GLU A 27 7.89 5.98 -0.42
N ALA A 28 7.95 4.71 -0.82
CA ALA A 28 8.64 3.69 -0.03
C ALA A 28 10.14 3.98 0.16
N VAL A 29 10.78 4.65 -0.81
CA VAL A 29 12.18 5.10 -0.68
C VAL A 29 12.28 6.25 0.31
N TYR A 30 11.41 7.27 0.20
CA TYR A 30 11.41 8.41 1.12
C TYR A 30 11.15 7.99 2.57
N LEU A 31 10.16 7.13 2.81
CA LEU A 31 9.86 6.60 4.15
C LEU A 31 11.06 5.86 4.74
N LYS A 32 11.77 5.07 3.92
CA LYS A 32 12.98 4.37 4.36
C LYS A 32 14.14 5.31 4.67
N GLU A 33 14.23 6.46 4.02
CA GLU A 33 15.23 7.48 4.34
C GLU A 33 14.91 8.21 5.66
N ASP A 34 13.63 8.46 5.97
CA ASP A 34 13.20 9.09 7.24
C ASP A 34 13.27 8.11 8.43
N HIS A 35 12.99 6.83 8.17
CA HIS A 35 12.87 5.78 9.17
C HIS A 35 13.76 4.56 8.84
N PRO A 36 15.09 4.71 8.81
CA PRO A 36 16.00 3.67 8.29
C PRO A 36 16.06 2.37 9.11
N LEU A 37 15.52 2.37 10.33
CA LEU A 37 15.47 1.20 11.21
C LEU A 37 14.17 0.40 11.07
N ASP A 38 13.15 0.98 10.43
CA ASP A 38 11.84 0.37 10.31
C ASP A 38 11.78 -0.60 9.13
N HIS A 39 10.92 -1.60 9.26
CA HIS A 39 10.77 -2.64 8.25
C HIS A 39 9.69 -2.26 7.25
N PHE A 40 10.12 -1.93 6.03
CA PHE A 40 9.23 -1.57 4.93
C PHE A 40 8.98 -2.72 3.97
N ARG A 41 7.72 -2.89 3.57
CA ARG A 41 7.30 -3.84 2.55
C ARG A 41 6.36 -3.16 1.56
N LEU A 42 6.76 -3.15 0.29
CA LEU A 42 5.89 -2.79 -0.83
C LEU A 42 5.28 -4.06 -1.41
N PHE A 43 3.95 -4.15 -1.44
CA PHE A 43 3.23 -5.25 -2.07
C PHE A 43 2.04 -4.75 -2.88
N SER A 44 1.53 -5.58 -3.79
CA SER A 44 0.37 -5.23 -4.62
C SER A 44 -0.75 -6.22 -4.41
N LEU A 45 -1.98 -5.72 -4.28
CA LEU A 45 -3.19 -6.53 -4.27
C LEU A 45 -4.08 -6.14 -5.43
N THR A 46 -4.69 -7.13 -6.07
CA THR A 46 -5.81 -6.90 -6.99
C THR A 46 -7.09 -6.59 -6.20
N THR A 47 -8.09 -6.00 -6.86
CA THR A 47 -9.43 -5.82 -6.27
C THR A 47 -10.02 -7.10 -5.67
N TYR A 48 -9.79 -8.25 -6.30
CA TYR A 48 -10.24 -9.54 -5.78
C TYR A 48 -9.46 -10.04 -4.57
N GLU A 49 -8.16 -9.73 -4.49
CA GLU A 49 -7.34 -10.11 -3.35
C GLU A 49 -7.66 -9.22 -2.15
N LEU A 50 -7.97 -7.95 -2.38
CA LEU A 50 -8.37 -6.96 -1.37
C LEU A 50 -9.52 -7.44 -0.48
N ASP A 51 -10.51 -8.16 -1.03
CA ASP A 51 -11.60 -8.77 -0.25
C ASP A 51 -11.10 -9.76 0.83
N ASN A 52 -9.88 -10.30 0.69
CA ASN A 52 -9.27 -11.22 1.65
C ASN A 52 -8.30 -10.51 2.63
N TYR A 53 -8.04 -9.21 2.44
CA TYR A 53 -7.17 -8.39 3.28
C TYR A 53 -7.98 -7.21 3.85
N PRO A 54 -8.75 -7.43 4.94
CA PRO A 54 -9.66 -6.42 5.49
C PRO A 54 -8.95 -5.12 5.87
N ASP A 55 -7.76 -5.19 6.47
CA ASP A 55 -7.00 -3.99 6.85
C ASP A 55 -6.60 -3.15 5.63
N ALA A 56 -6.19 -3.81 4.53
CA ALA A 56 -5.86 -3.14 3.28
C ALA A 56 -7.10 -2.58 2.58
N TYR A 57 -8.24 -3.28 2.69
CA TYR A 57 -9.51 -2.84 2.13
C TYR A 57 -10.03 -1.59 2.82
N ASP A 58 -10.02 -1.58 4.15
CA ASP A 58 -10.43 -0.42 4.95
C ASP A 58 -9.53 0.77 4.63
N TYR A 59 -8.21 0.58 4.56
CA TYR A 59 -7.27 1.65 4.20
C TYR A 59 -7.49 2.18 2.78
N ALA A 60 -7.78 1.30 1.81
CA ALA A 60 -8.07 1.69 0.44
C ALA A 60 -9.40 2.43 0.29
N CYS A 61 -10.41 2.07 1.10
CA CYS A 61 -11.67 2.81 1.20
C CYS A 61 -11.47 4.20 1.83
N ASP A 62 -10.73 4.28 2.94
CA ASP A 62 -10.42 5.56 3.61
C ASP A 62 -9.61 6.50 2.71
N SER A 63 -8.73 5.93 1.88
CA SER A 63 -7.96 6.68 0.87
C SER A 63 -8.79 7.07 -0.36
N GLY A 64 -10.05 6.63 -0.45
CA GLY A 64 -10.97 6.93 -1.56
C GLY A 64 -10.65 6.23 -2.88
N LEU A 65 -9.78 5.20 -2.84
CA LEU A 65 -9.38 4.43 -4.01
C LEU A 65 -10.34 3.28 -4.32
N VAL A 66 -11.12 2.85 -3.33
CA VAL A 66 -12.15 1.82 -3.45
C VAL A 66 -13.48 2.40 -2.93
N ASN A 67 -14.59 2.08 -3.62
CA ASN A 67 -15.97 2.47 -3.25
C ASN A 67 -16.87 1.24 -3.21
#